data_AF-A0A381KL41-F1
#
_entry.id   AF-A0A381KL41-F1
#
_cell.length_a   1.000
_cell.length_b   1.000
_cell.length_c   1.000
_cell.angle_alpha   90.00
_cell.angle_beta   90.00
_cell.angle_gamma   90.00
#
_symmetry.space_group_name_H-M   'P 1'
#
loop_
_entity.id
_entity.type
_entity.pdbx_description
1 polymer ?
#
loop_
_entity_poly.entity_id
_entity_poly.type
_entity_poly.pdbx_seq_one_letter_code
_entity_poly.pdbx_strand_id
1 'polypeptide(L)'
;MNLHGYLVRENILYTSDDAIDFSNVFFAMVRYYSIKASMKIAIERNQTFEGFDKSEYVKGRNSKVLSKYYEQSYLPKSEKVRALFEGIYIPTKEDWTKLLDEVKEKGYIMHI
;
A
#
# COMPACT_ATOMS: atom_id res chain seq x y z
N MET A 1 5.78 -13.69 3.18
CA MET A 1 6.20 -15.07 2.79
C MET A 1 4.99 -15.87 2.37
N ASN A 2 5.17 -17.01 1.68
CA ASN A 2 4.13 -17.89 1.10
C ASN A 2 3.36 -17.39 -0.15
N LEU A 3 3.93 -16.44 -0.90
CA LEU A 3 3.34 -15.99 -2.17
C LEU A 3 3.23 -17.13 -3.19
N HIS A 4 4.32 -17.87 -3.39
CA HIS A 4 4.35 -18.98 -4.35
C HIS A 4 3.34 -20.09 -4.00
N GLY A 5 3.24 -20.48 -2.73
CA GLY A 5 2.28 -21.51 -2.29
C GLY A 5 0.82 -21.06 -2.45
N TYR A 6 0.51 -19.79 -2.18
CA TYR A 6 -0.82 -19.24 -2.43
C TYR A 6 -1.16 -19.22 -3.93
N LEU A 7 -0.25 -18.72 -4.77
CA LEU A 7 -0.50 -18.65 -6.22
C LEU A 7 -0.73 -20.04 -6.84
N VAL A 8 0.05 -21.05 -6.44
CA VAL A 8 -0.13 -22.43 -6.92
C VAL A 8 -1.50 -22.98 -6.49
N ARG A 9 -1.95 -22.71 -5.25
CA ARG A 9 -3.27 -23.14 -4.77
C ARG A 9 -4.41 -22.56 -5.60
N GLU A 10 -4.29 -21.30 -6.01
CA GLU A 10 -5.29 -20.61 -6.85
C GLU A 10 -5.10 -20.88 -8.36
N ASN A 11 -4.29 -21.89 -8.72
CA ASN A 11 -3.95 -22.24 -10.10
C ASN A 11 -3.39 -21.05 -10.90
N ILE A 12 -2.52 -20.24 -10.28
CA ILE A 12 -1.81 -19.13 -10.92
C ILE A 12 -0.34 -19.52 -11.08
N LEU A 13 0.13 -19.52 -12.33
CA LEU A 13 1.55 -19.73 -12.63
C LEU A 13 2.37 -18.54 -12.13
N TYR A 14 3.44 -18.78 -11.40
CA TYR A 14 4.25 -17.74 -10.77
C TYR A 14 4.81 -16.69 -11.76
N THR A 15 5.05 -17.08 -13.01
CA THR A 15 5.58 -16.22 -14.08
C THR A 15 4.48 -15.59 -14.94
N SER A 16 3.21 -15.76 -14.59
CA SER A 16 2.08 -15.21 -15.36
C SER A 16 1.82 -13.73 -15.04
N ASP A 17 1.13 -13.04 -15.96
CA ASP A 17 0.65 -11.69 -15.73
C ASP A 17 -0.32 -11.61 -14.53
N ASP A 18 -1.10 -12.66 -14.28
CA ASP A 18 -1.97 -12.76 -13.10
C ASP A 18 -1.18 -12.77 -11.79
N ALA A 19 -0.02 -13.44 -11.74
CA ALA A 19 0.84 -13.44 -10.55
C ALA A 19 1.43 -12.05 -10.29
N ILE A 20 1.81 -11.34 -11.35
CA ILE A 20 2.31 -9.96 -11.27
C ILE A 20 1.19 -9.02 -10.81
N ASP A 21 -0.01 -9.15 -11.38
CA ASP A 21 -1.19 -8.34 -11.03
C ASP A 21 -1.59 -8.57 -9.57
N PHE A 22 -1.73 -9.84 -9.14
CA PHE A 22 -1.98 -10.18 -7.73
C PHE A 22 -0.93 -9.57 -6.80
N SER A 23 0.35 -9.70 -7.13
CA SER A 23 1.44 -9.18 -6.31
C SER A 23 1.39 -7.66 -6.20
N ASN A 24 1.12 -6.96 -7.31
CA ASN A 24 1.00 -5.50 -7.31
C ASN A 24 -0.14 -5.03 -6.40
N VAL A 25 -1.32 -5.65 -6.50
CA VAL A 25 -2.47 -5.34 -5.66
C VAL A 25 -2.16 -5.65 -4.19
N PHE A 26 -1.70 -6.87 -3.90
CA PHE A 26 -1.43 -7.35 -2.55
C PHE A 26 -0.42 -6.48 -1.82
N PHE A 27 0.74 -6.21 -2.43
CA PHE A 27 1.78 -5.41 -1.78
C PHE A 27 1.41 -3.93 -1.67
N ALA A 28 0.63 -3.39 -2.60
CA ALA A 28 0.05 -2.06 -2.45
C ALA A 28 -0.86 -2.02 -1.22
N MET A 29 -1.79 -2.97 -1.07
CA MET A 29 -2.69 -3.03 0.08
C MET A 29 -1.94 -3.17 1.40
N VAL A 30 -0.98 -4.10 1.49
CA VAL A 30 -0.16 -4.27 2.70
C VAL A 30 0.50 -2.95 3.08
N ARG A 31 1.08 -2.23 2.11
CA ARG A 31 1.71 -0.93 2.35
C ARG A 31 0.71 0.12 2.82
N TYR A 32 -0.45 0.22 2.17
CA TYR A 32 -1.51 1.16 2.53
C TYR A 32 -1.93 0.99 3.99
N TYR A 33 -2.28 -0.24 4.38
CA TYR A 33 -2.75 -0.52 5.73
C TYR A 33 -1.64 -0.39 6.77
N SER A 34 -0.39 -0.70 6.41
CA SER A 34 0.77 -0.48 7.29
C SER A 34 0.97 1.00 7.60
N ILE A 35 0.92 1.87 6.57
CA ILE A 35 1.03 3.33 6.75
C ILE A 35 -0.14 3.85 7.58
N LYS A 36 -1.37 3.44 7.28
CA LYS A 36 -2.58 3.87 8.00
C LYS A 36 -2.54 3.48 9.47
N ALA A 37 -2.17 2.23 9.76
CA ALA A 37 -2.04 1.75 11.14
C ALA A 37 -0.95 2.53 11.89
N SER A 38 0.19 2.76 11.24
CA SER A 38 1.29 3.52 11.81
C SER A 38 0.94 4.98 12.10
N MET A 39 0.25 5.67 11.18
CA MET A 39 -0.27 7.02 11.40
C MET A 39 -1.23 7.06 12.59
N LYS A 40 -2.12 6.07 12.70
CA LYS A 40 -3.05 5.97 13.84
C LYS A 40 -2.30 5.89 15.18
N ILE A 41 -1.25 5.07 15.28
CA ILE A 41 -0.44 4.96 16.50
C ILE A 41 0.29 6.29 16.78
N ALA A 42 0.77 6.99 15.74
CA ALA A 42 1.44 8.29 15.89
C ALA A 42 0.52 9.34 16.52
N ILE A 43 -0.72 9.40 16.05
CA ILE A 43 -1.77 10.27 16.60
C ILE A 43 -2.08 9.89 18.05
N GLU A 44 -2.28 8.59 18.33
CA GLU A 44 -2.60 8.09 19.67
C GLU A 44 -1.49 8.38 20.70
N ARG A 45 -0.24 8.31 20.28
CA ARG A 45 0.93 8.56 21.14
C ARG A 45 1.40 10.02 21.13
N ASN A 46 0.82 10.86 20.27
CA ASN A 46 1.29 12.22 19.99
C ASN A 46 2.81 12.27 19.71
N GLN A 47 3.31 11.27 18.97
CA GLN A 47 4.73 11.08 18.65
C GLN A 47 4.87 10.67 17.20
N THR A 48 5.87 11.25 16.52
CA THR A 48 6.25 10.87 15.16
C THR A 48 7.64 10.26 15.17
N PHE A 49 7.99 9.54 14.10
CA PHE A 49 9.33 8.96 14.00
C PHE A 49 10.41 10.05 13.86
N GLU A 50 11.58 9.81 14.46
CA GLU A 50 12.72 10.74 14.39
C GLU A 50 13.22 10.87 12.94
N GLY A 51 13.20 12.10 12.40
CA GLY A 51 13.55 12.37 11.01
C GLY A 51 12.38 12.34 10.03
N PHE A 52 11.12 12.35 10.51
CA PHE A 52 9.93 12.48 9.69
C PHE A 52 10.02 13.65 8.68
N ASP A 53 10.54 14.80 9.11
CA ASP A 53 10.67 16.01 8.28
C ASP A 53 11.54 15.82 7.02
N LYS A 54 12.47 14.86 7.04
CA LYS A 54 13.36 14.56 5.91
C LYS A 54 12.86 13.39 5.05
N SER A 55 11.73 12.81 5.41
CA SER A 55 11.23 11.58 4.84
C SER A 55 10.57 11.78 3.47
N GLU A 56 10.45 10.68 2.72
CA GLU A 56 9.69 10.66 1.47
C GLU A 56 8.21 11.03 1.67
N TYR A 57 7.66 10.81 2.86
CA TYR A 57 6.26 11.11 3.18
C TYR A 57 5.98 12.61 3.26
N VAL A 58 6.97 13.41 3.70
CA VAL A 58 6.87 14.87 3.67
C VAL A 58 6.96 15.42 2.25
N LYS A 59 7.77 14.78 1.40
CA LYS A 59 7.87 15.12 -0.02
C LYS A 59 6.57 14.82 -0.77
N GLY A 60 5.78 13.85 -0.32
CA GLY A 60 4.46 13.51 -0.88
C GLY A 60 4.54 13.25 -2.38
N ARG A 61 3.78 14.00 -3.18
CA ARG A 61 3.80 13.93 -4.66
C ARG A 61 5.17 14.12 -5.29
N ASN A 62 6.08 14.85 -4.64
CA ASN A 62 7.44 15.08 -5.13
C ASN A 62 8.42 13.96 -4.73
N SER A 63 7.96 12.94 -4.01
CA SER A 63 8.76 11.77 -3.66
C SER A 63 8.99 10.88 -4.88
N LYS A 64 10.24 10.42 -5.06
CA LYS A 64 10.56 9.42 -6.10
C LYS A 64 9.90 8.06 -5.85
N VAL A 65 9.43 7.80 -4.62
CA VAL A 65 8.89 6.50 -4.19
C VAL A 65 7.37 6.56 -4.03
N LEU A 66 6.83 7.68 -3.55
CA LEU A 66 5.40 7.82 -3.25
C LEU A 66 4.58 8.44 -4.38
N SER A 67 5.19 9.23 -5.28
CA SER A 67 4.49 9.87 -6.40
C SER A 67 3.60 8.91 -7.18
N LYS A 68 4.08 7.68 -7.42
CA LYS A 68 3.34 6.63 -8.13
C LYS A 68 1.99 6.27 -7.50
N TYR A 69 1.83 6.38 -6.17
CA TYR A 69 0.54 6.10 -5.51
C TYR A 69 -0.46 7.25 -5.64
N TYR A 70 0.00 8.45 -6.00
CA TYR A 70 -0.88 9.57 -6.35
C TYR A 70 -1.39 9.50 -7.79
N GLU A 71 -0.67 8.80 -8.67
CA GLU A 71 -0.92 8.81 -10.11
C GLU A 71 -1.50 7.49 -10.62
N GLN A 72 -1.04 6.36 -10.08
CA GLN A 72 -1.37 5.02 -10.56
C GLN A 72 -2.45 4.36 -9.70
N SER A 73 -3.27 3.52 -10.34
CA SER A 73 -4.21 2.63 -9.68
C SER A 73 -3.57 1.25 -9.49
N TYR A 74 -3.75 0.67 -8.30
CA TYR A 74 -3.33 -0.68 -7.94
C TYR A 74 -4.53 -1.61 -7.77
N LEU A 75 -5.64 -1.34 -8.48
CA LEU A 75 -6.78 -2.24 -8.56
C LEU A 75 -6.45 -3.45 -9.47
N PRO A 76 -7.03 -4.63 -9.19
CA PRO A 76 -6.89 -5.81 -10.04
C PRO A 76 -7.27 -5.51 -11.49
N LYS A 77 -6.40 -5.91 -12.42
CA LYS A 77 -6.63 -5.77 -13.86
C LYS A 77 -7.36 -6.98 -14.42
N SER A 78 -7.02 -8.19 -13.98
CA SER A 78 -7.69 -9.40 -14.43
C SER A 78 -8.91 -9.75 -13.57
N GLU A 79 -9.92 -10.36 -14.18
CA GLU A 79 -11.11 -10.82 -13.46
C GLU A 79 -10.77 -11.93 -12.46
N LYS A 80 -9.81 -12.80 -12.81
CA LYS A 80 -9.31 -13.84 -11.92
C LYS A 80 -8.71 -13.25 -10.64
N VAL A 81 -7.83 -12.25 -10.76
CA VAL A 81 -7.24 -11.58 -9.60
C VAL A 81 -8.30 -10.79 -8.83
N ARG A 82 -9.26 -10.16 -9.51
CA ARG A 82 -10.39 -9.48 -8.84
C ARG A 82 -11.18 -10.43 -7.94
N ALA A 83 -11.45 -11.65 -8.40
CA ALA A 83 -12.14 -12.66 -7.60
C ALA A 83 -11.35 -13.06 -6.33
N LEU A 84 -10.02 -13.09 -6.39
CA LEU A 84 -9.18 -13.40 -5.22
C LEU A 84 -9.27 -12.38 -4.08
N PHE A 85 -9.65 -11.14 -4.39
CA PHE A 85 -9.84 -10.07 -3.41
C PHE A 85 -11.31 -9.81 -3.09
N GLU A 86 -12.23 -10.68 -3.50
CA GLU A 86 -13.64 -10.54 -3.17
C GLU A 86 -13.86 -10.51 -1.64
N GLY A 87 -14.69 -9.57 -1.18
CA GLY A 87 -14.90 -9.32 0.25
C GLY A 87 -13.80 -8.49 0.94
N ILE A 88 -12.73 -8.12 0.23
CA ILE A 88 -11.67 -7.25 0.76
C ILE A 88 -11.71 -5.89 0.04
N TYR A 89 -11.74 -4.81 0.81
CA TYR A 89 -11.67 -3.47 0.25
C TYR A 89 -10.26 -3.18 -0.28
N ILE A 90 -10.16 -2.81 -1.55
CA ILE A 90 -8.90 -2.44 -2.20
C ILE A 90 -8.83 -0.90 -2.29
N PRO A 91 -7.83 -0.26 -1.67
CA PRO A 91 -7.70 1.20 -1.71
C PRO A 91 -7.57 1.73 -3.13
N THR A 92 -8.39 2.72 -3.45
CA THR A 92 -8.35 3.46 -4.72
C THR A 92 -7.21 4.47 -4.72
N LYS A 93 -6.92 5.06 -5.89
CA LYS A 93 -5.95 6.15 -6.02
C LYS A 93 -6.33 7.36 -5.14
N GLU A 94 -7.62 7.63 -5.02
CA GLU A 94 -8.17 8.69 -4.17
C GLU A 94 -7.91 8.39 -2.69
N ASP A 95 -8.10 7.14 -2.26
CA ASP A 95 -7.76 6.71 -0.88
C ASP A 95 -6.28 6.84 -0.58
N TRP A 96 -5.42 6.50 -1.54
CA TRP A 96 -3.98 6.66 -1.44
C TRP A 96 -3.58 8.13 -1.30
N THR A 97 -4.13 8.98 -2.16
CA THR A 97 -3.89 10.43 -2.12
C THR A 97 -4.28 10.98 -0.75
N LYS A 98 -5.49 10.66 -0.29
CA LYS A 98 -6.00 11.09 1.02
C LYS A 98 -5.10 10.60 2.17
N LEU A 99 -4.73 9.32 2.17
CA LEU A 99 -3.88 8.77 3.23
C LEU A 99 -2.53 9.46 3.28
N LEU A 100 -1.87 9.63 2.13
CA LEU A 100 -0.53 10.23 2.09
C LEU A 100 -0.54 11.71 2.48
N ASP A 101 -1.60 12.43 2.11
CA ASP A 101 -1.79 13.83 2.53
C ASP A 101 -2.06 13.92 4.04
N GLU A 102 -2.88 13.02 4.61
CA GLU A 102 -3.07 12.94 6.07
C GLU A 102 -1.78 12.60 6.82
N VAL A 103 -0.96 11.69 6.29
CA VAL A 103 0.34 11.32 6.87
C VAL A 103 1.29 12.51 6.85
N LYS A 104 1.27 13.35 5.81
CA LYS A 104 2.09 14.56 5.74
C LYS A 104 1.74 15.56 6.84
N GLU A 105 0.46 15.69 7.18
CA GLU A 105 -0.01 16.60 8.23
C GLU A 105 0.20 16.05 9.65
N LYS A 106 -0.03 14.75 9.84
CA LYS A 106 -0.10 14.12 11.18
C LYS A 106 1.14 13.31 11.57
N GLY A 107 1.99 12.97 10.61
CA GLY A 107 3.13 12.07 10.79
C GLY A 107 2.73 10.59 10.91
N TYR A 108 3.73 9.72 11.03
CA TYR A 108 3.55 8.29 11.33
C TYR A 108 4.73 7.77 12.18
N ILE A 109 4.60 6.55 12.74
CA ILE A 109 5.65 5.88 13.51
C ILE A 109 6.30 4.75 12.71
N MET A 110 7.60 4.81 12.49
CA MET A 110 8.37 3.66 12.01
C MET A 110 8.85 2.87 13.22
N HIS A 111 8.17 1.78 13.56
CA HIS A 111 8.75 0.77 14.45
C HIS A 111 9.77 -0.02 13.62
N ILE A 112 11.06 0.26 13.86
CA ILE A 112 12.19 -0.54 13.38
C ILE A 112 12.38 -1.73 14.31
#